data_AF-A0A7M3NQU7-F1
#
_entry.id   AF-A0A7M3NQU7-F1
#
_cell.length_a   1.000
_cell.length_b   1.000
_cell.length_c   1.000
_cell.angle_alpha   90.00
_cell.angle_beta   90.00
_cell.angle_gamma   90.00
#
_symmetry.space_group_name_H-M   'P 1'
#
loop_
_entity.id
_entity.type
_entity.pdbx_description
1 polymer ?
#
loop_
_entity_poly.entity_id
_entity_poly.type
_entity_poly.pdbx_seq_one_letter_code
_entity_poly.pdbx_strand_id
1 'polypeptide(L)'
;MSDTGAGNNSGIQAGGDIRIDGSAVAVNRSTATTGTPADADREAAVAELRAAARLLLEQVRTHQGEYEDGEELVEAAERVEAELAQDEPRRGVLLRWLGFLAPGVAATAAVAGDVAAIQDSVTSLF
;
A
#
# COMPACT_ATOMS: atom_id res chain seq x y z
N MET A 1 25.43 25.95 16.02
CA MET A 1 24.00 25.80 16.38
C MET A 1 23.24 26.66 15.40
N SER A 2 22.64 26.13 14.35
CA SER A 2 21.61 25.08 14.41
C SER A 2 21.76 24.05 13.29
N ASP A 3 21.63 22.78 13.67
CA ASP A 3 21.49 21.64 12.78
C ASP A 3 20.18 21.79 11.99
N THR A 4 20.28 21.93 10.68
CA THR A 4 19.14 21.74 9.77
C THR A 4 18.91 20.25 9.69
N GLY A 5 18.02 19.74 10.54
CA GLY A 5 17.57 18.36 10.49
C GLY A 5 16.97 18.08 9.12
N ALA A 6 17.76 17.46 8.25
CA ALA A 6 17.27 16.78 7.06
C ALA A 6 16.24 15.75 7.54
N GLY A 7 14.96 16.07 7.36
CA GLY A 7 13.91 15.09 7.52
C GLY A 7 14.15 14.01 6.50
N ASN A 8 14.74 12.90 6.92
CA ASN A 8 14.86 11.70 6.10
C ASN A 8 13.44 11.25 5.77
N ASN A 9 12.95 11.65 4.59
CA ASN A 9 11.84 11.00 3.91
C ASN A 9 12.36 9.63 3.43
N SER A 10 12.47 8.68 4.36
CA SER A 10 12.76 7.29 4.02
C SER A 10 11.48 6.69 3.48
N GLY A 11 11.36 6.65 2.15
CA GLY A 11 10.33 5.86 1.46
C GLY A 11 10.29 4.44 1.99
N ILE A 12 9.09 3.84 1.99
CA ILE A 12 8.94 2.45 2.39
C ILE A 12 9.41 1.61 1.20
N GLN A 13 10.60 1.03 1.33
CA GLN A 13 11.08 -0.02 0.45
C GLN A 13 10.65 -1.36 1.05
N ALA A 14 9.50 -1.87 0.60
CA ALA A 14 9.11 -3.24 0.85
C ALA A 14 9.96 -4.16 -0.04
N GLY A 15 10.18 -5.41 0.38
CA GLY A 15 11.21 -6.31 -0.18
C GLY A 15 11.06 -6.71 -1.65
N GLY A 16 10.10 -6.16 -2.40
CA GLY A 16 9.87 -6.36 -3.83
C GLY A 16 10.14 -5.10 -4.68
N ASP A 17 9.52 -5.05 -5.88
CA ASP A 17 9.62 -3.93 -6.82
C ASP A 17 8.72 -2.73 -6.45
N ILE A 18 7.90 -2.87 -5.40
CA ILE A 18 7.00 -1.80 -4.95
C ILE A 18 7.79 -0.77 -4.13
N ARG A 19 7.78 0.47 -4.63
CA ARG A 19 8.21 1.66 -3.89
C ARG A 19 7.02 2.58 -3.71
N ILE A 20 6.65 2.84 -2.45
CA ILE A 20 5.69 3.89 -2.10
C ILE A 20 6.50 5.04 -1.51
N ASP A 21 6.39 6.24 -2.09
CA ASP A 21 7.13 7.40 -1.57
C ASP A 21 6.67 7.69 -0.14
N GLY A 22 7.62 7.94 0.76
CA GLY A 22 7.30 8.25 2.16
C GLY A 22 6.51 9.55 2.32
N SER A 23 6.51 10.43 1.31
CA SER A 23 5.64 11.60 1.23
C SER A 23 4.15 11.23 1.13
N ALA A 24 3.81 10.16 0.39
CA ALA A 24 2.45 9.61 0.31
C ALA A 24 1.98 9.00 1.63
N VAL A 25 2.90 8.43 2.42
CA VAL A 25 2.62 7.90 3.77
C VAL A 25 2.57 9.01 4.83
N ALA A 26 3.37 10.07 4.65
CA ALA A 26 3.49 11.20 5.57
C ALA A 26 2.33 12.22 5.48
N VAL A 27 1.47 12.13 4.46
CA VAL A 27 0.28 12.97 4.27
C VAL A 27 -0.57 13.07 5.54
N ASN A 28 -0.58 12.02 6.38
CA ASN A 28 -1.37 12.00 7.63
C ASN A 28 -0.54 11.90 8.94
N ARG A 29 0.80 11.88 8.86
CA ARG A 29 1.69 11.88 10.07
C ARG A 29 2.30 13.25 10.40
N SER A 30 2.11 14.26 9.55
CA SER A 30 2.62 15.61 9.81
C SER A 30 1.83 16.30 10.93
N THR A 31 2.35 16.17 12.16
CA THR A 31 2.06 17.07 13.28
C THR A 31 2.92 18.35 13.24
N ALA A 32 3.56 18.66 12.12
CA ALA A 32 4.34 19.88 11.93
C ALA A 32 3.63 20.86 10.97
N THR A 33 2.92 21.80 11.59
CA THR A 33 2.81 23.21 11.18
C THR A 33 2.23 23.52 9.78
N THR A 34 0.97 23.95 9.78
CA THR A 34 0.30 24.82 8.78
C THR A 34 0.18 24.31 7.34
N GLY A 35 -0.84 23.50 7.10
CA GLY A 35 -1.41 23.28 5.76
C GLY A 35 -2.11 21.94 5.71
N THR A 36 -3.41 21.94 5.42
CA THR A 36 -4.07 20.75 4.88
C THR A 36 -3.17 20.22 3.75
N PRO A 37 -2.81 18.92 3.69
CA PRO A 37 -2.10 18.39 2.55
C PRO A 37 -2.85 18.84 1.29
N ALA A 38 -2.13 19.38 0.30
CA ALA A 38 -2.80 19.83 -0.91
C ALA A 38 -3.51 18.63 -1.54
N ASP A 39 -4.75 18.79 -2.01
CA ASP A 39 -5.52 17.69 -2.60
C ASP A 39 -4.73 16.95 -3.69
N ALA A 40 -3.82 17.66 -4.39
CA ALA A 40 -2.88 17.11 -5.36
C ALA A 40 -1.91 16.04 -4.77
N ASP A 41 -1.39 16.24 -3.55
CA ASP A 41 -0.50 15.27 -2.90
C ASP A 41 -1.27 13.99 -2.52
N ARG A 42 -2.54 14.16 -2.10
CA ARG A 42 -3.43 13.03 -1.82
C ARG A 42 -3.79 12.25 -3.08
N GLU A 43 -4.11 12.93 -4.18
CA GLU A 43 -4.40 12.27 -5.46
C GLU A 43 -3.19 11.49 -5.99
N ALA A 44 -1.99 12.06 -5.91
CA ALA A 44 -0.74 11.38 -6.27
C ALA A 44 -0.52 10.13 -5.41
N ALA A 45 -0.68 10.25 -4.08
CA ALA A 45 -0.57 9.12 -3.16
C ALA A 45 -1.58 7.99 -3.47
N VAL A 46 -2.82 8.34 -3.81
CA VAL A 46 -3.83 7.35 -4.22
C VAL A 46 -3.47 6.71 -5.57
N ALA A 47 -2.88 7.45 -6.51
CA ALA A 47 -2.40 6.89 -7.77
C ALA A 47 -1.23 5.90 -7.56
N GLU A 48 -0.28 6.22 -6.68
CA GLU A 48 0.80 5.30 -6.29
C GLU A 48 0.24 4.04 -5.62
N LEU A 49 -0.73 4.18 -4.71
CA LEU A 49 -1.39 3.05 -4.06
C LEU A 49 -2.09 2.13 -5.07
N ARG A 50 -2.74 2.70 -6.09
CA ARG A 50 -3.34 1.93 -7.19
C ARG A 50 -2.30 1.17 -8.01
N ALA A 51 -1.15 1.77 -8.28
CA ALA A 51 -0.05 1.11 -8.97
C ALA A 51 0.55 -0.04 -8.12
N ALA A 52 0.73 0.18 -6.81
CA ALA A 52 1.18 -0.85 -5.89
C ALA A 52 0.22 -2.04 -5.83
N ALA A 53 -1.10 -1.81 -5.78
CA ALA A 53 -2.09 -2.87 -5.77
C ALA A 53 -2.08 -3.72 -7.07
N ARG A 54 -1.82 -3.10 -8.22
CA ARG A 54 -1.65 -3.83 -9.50
C ARG A 54 -0.42 -4.73 -9.48
N LEU A 55 0.71 -4.20 -9.02
CA LEU A 55 1.95 -4.98 -8.89
C LEU A 55 1.77 -6.14 -7.91
N LEU A 56 1.07 -5.92 -6.78
CA LEU A 56 0.74 -6.98 -5.84
C LEU A 56 -0.09 -8.09 -6.52
N LEU A 57 -1.11 -7.75 -7.29
CA LEU A 57 -1.91 -8.73 -8.04
C LEU A 57 -1.05 -9.55 -9.01
N GLU A 58 -0.15 -8.89 -9.75
CA GLU A 58 0.77 -9.58 -10.67
C GLU A 58 1.72 -10.55 -9.94
N GLN A 59 2.26 -10.14 -8.79
CA GLN A 59 3.10 -11.01 -7.96
C GLN A 59 2.31 -12.20 -7.39
N VAL A 60 1.10 -11.97 -6.88
CA VAL A 60 0.24 -13.05 -6.34
C VAL A 60 -0.13 -14.05 -7.45
N ARG A 61 -0.46 -13.58 -8.66
CA ARG A 61 -0.69 -14.46 -9.83
C ARG A 61 0.55 -15.26 -10.21
N THR A 62 1.72 -14.63 -10.19
CA THR A 62 2.99 -15.29 -10.54
C THR A 62 3.32 -16.43 -9.59
N HIS A 63 3.08 -16.22 -8.29
CA HIS A 63 3.36 -17.20 -7.23
C HIS A 63 2.15 -18.05 -6.84
N GLN A 64 1.03 -17.98 -7.58
CA GLN A 64 -0.23 -18.60 -7.21
C GLN A 64 -0.09 -20.10 -6.85
N GLY A 65 0.70 -20.84 -7.64
CA GLY A 65 0.92 -22.28 -7.41
C GLY A 65 1.78 -22.63 -6.19
N GLU A 66 2.40 -21.63 -5.55
CA GLU A 66 3.21 -21.79 -4.35
C GLU A 66 2.39 -21.59 -3.06
N TYR A 67 1.18 -21.04 -3.18
CA TYR A 67 0.29 -20.77 -2.05
C TYR A 67 -0.78 -21.86 -1.92
N GLU A 68 -1.13 -22.19 -0.67
CA GLU A 68 -2.17 -23.19 -0.35
C GLU A 68 -3.53 -22.80 -0.95
N ASP A 69 -3.91 -21.52 -0.82
CA ASP A 69 -5.17 -20.95 -1.31
C ASP A 69 -4.93 -19.96 -2.48
N GLY A 70 -4.08 -20.35 -3.43
CA GLY A 70 -3.60 -19.43 -4.48
C GLY A 70 -4.71 -18.75 -5.28
N GLU A 71 -5.75 -19.47 -5.68
CA GLU A 71 -6.87 -18.91 -6.45
C GLU A 71 -7.64 -17.85 -5.64
N GLU A 72 -7.90 -18.14 -4.36
CA GLU A 72 -8.57 -17.24 -3.43
C GLU A 72 -7.74 -15.99 -3.13
N LEU A 73 -6.41 -16.12 -3.07
CA LEU A 73 -5.50 -14.98 -2.91
C LEU A 73 -5.48 -14.09 -4.15
N VAL A 74 -5.51 -14.68 -5.35
CA VAL A 74 -5.66 -13.89 -6.60
C VAL A 74 -6.99 -13.15 -6.58
N GLU A 75 -8.10 -13.81 -6.25
CA GLU A 75 -9.41 -13.15 -6.15
C GLU A 75 -9.36 -11.99 -5.14
N ALA A 76 -8.77 -12.21 -3.95
CA ALA A 76 -8.65 -11.17 -2.94
C ALA A 76 -7.82 -9.97 -3.42
N ALA A 77 -6.72 -10.19 -4.14
CA ALA A 77 -5.93 -9.12 -4.74
C ALA A 77 -6.70 -8.36 -5.83
N GLU A 78 -7.49 -9.06 -6.65
CA GLU A 78 -8.39 -8.42 -7.63
C GLU A 78 -9.46 -7.55 -6.94
N ARG A 79 -10.01 -8.01 -5.80
CA ARG A 79 -10.95 -7.19 -5.02
C ARG A 79 -10.32 -5.93 -4.46
N VAL A 80 -9.04 -5.97 -4.06
CA VAL A 80 -8.31 -4.77 -3.61
C VAL A 80 -8.13 -3.79 -4.77
N GLU A 81 -7.67 -4.25 -5.93
CA GLU A 81 -7.49 -3.39 -7.11
C GLU A 81 -8.82 -2.75 -7.54
N ALA A 82 -9.88 -3.54 -7.63
CA ALA A 82 -11.21 -3.07 -8.03
C ALA A 82 -11.80 -2.06 -7.03
N GLU A 83 -11.55 -2.23 -5.73
CA GLU A 83 -12.00 -1.28 -4.72
C GLU A 83 -11.20 0.03 -4.78
N LEU A 84 -9.89 -0.02 -5.02
CA LEU A 84 -9.07 1.19 -5.20
C LEU A 84 -9.39 1.95 -6.50
N ALA A 85 -9.93 1.28 -7.52
CA ALA A 85 -10.35 1.90 -8.77
C ALA A 85 -11.64 2.73 -8.64
N GLN A 86 -12.39 2.60 -7.54
CA GLN A 86 -13.58 3.40 -7.29
C GLN A 86 -13.22 4.86 -6.99
N ASP A 87 -14.16 5.77 -7.25
CA ASP A 87 -14.02 7.19 -6.92
C ASP A 87 -13.93 7.40 -5.40
N GLU A 88 -14.66 6.59 -4.63
CA GLU A 88 -14.65 6.61 -3.16
C GLU A 88 -14.37 5.19 -2.61
N PRO A 89 -13.08 4.79 -2.53
CA PRO A 89 -12.68 3.49 -1.99
C PRO A 89 -13.07 3.34 -0.52
N ARG A 90 -13.62 2.19 -0.15
CA ARG A 90 -14.03 1.92 1.23
C ARG A 90 -12.89 1.27 1.99
N ARG A 91 -12.28 2.04 2.90
CA ARG A 91 -11.22 1.59 3.82
C ARG A 91 -11.46 0.22 4.44
N GLY A 92 -12.66 -0.02 4.98
CA GLY A 92 -13.00 -1.29 5.64
C GLY A 92 -13.00 -2.49 4.69
N VAL A 93 -13.36 -2.30 3.42
CA VAL A 93 -13.31 -3.34 2.39
C VAL A 93 -11.87 -3.66 2.03
N LEU A 94 -11.05 -2.62 1.81
CA LEU A 94 -9.62 -2.75 1.52
C LEU A 94 -8.88 -3.51 2.62
N LEU A 95 -9.02 -3.07 3.87
CA LEU A 95 -8.34 -3.68 5.01
C LEU A 95 -8.80 -5.12 5.27
N ARG A 96 -10.07 -5.44 5.01
CA ARG A 96 -10.55 -6.82 5.10
C ARG A 96 -9.83 -7.74 4.12
N TRP A 97 -9.74 -7.35 2.85
CA TRP A 97 -9.09 -8.17 1.83
C TRP A 97 -7.58 -8.23 2.00
N LEU A 98 -6.93 -7.12 2.36
CA LEU A 98 -5.51 -7.11 2.69
C LEU A 98 -5.21 -7.96 3.92
N GLY A 99 -6.10 -7.97 4.92
CA GLY A 99 -5.99 -8.83 6.10
C GLY A 99 -6.13 -10.32 5.79
N PHE A 100 -6.87 -10.67 4.73
CA PHE A 100 -6.93 -12.04 4.21
C PHE A 100 -5.67 -12.41 3.43
N LEU A 101 -5.15 -11.51 2.60
CA LEU A 101 -3.91 -11.72 1.84
C LEU A 101 -2.69 -11.94 2.73
N ALA A 102 -2.54 -11.14 3.79
CA ALA A 102 -1.34 -11.10 4.63
C ALA A 102 -0.88 -12.49 5.14
N PRO A 103 -1.73 -13.32 5.78
CA PRO A 103 -1.31 -14.67 6.17
C PRO A 103 -1.09 -15.61 4.98
N GLY A 104 -1.85 -15.47 3.88
CA GLY A 104 -1.77 -16.38 2.73
C GLY A 104 -0.50 -16.23 1.88
N VAL A 105 0.08 -15.02 1.84
CA VAL A 105 1.33 -14.75 1.11
C VAL A 105 2.58 -14.77 2.00
N ALA A 106 2.44 -15.13 3.28
CA ALA A 106 3.52 -15.04 4.27
C ALA A 106 4.74 -15.91 3.95
N ALA A 107 4.57 -16.96 3.14
CA ALA A 107 5.66 -17.78 2.62
C ALA A 107 6.63 -17.00 1.70
N THR A 108 6.14 -15.93 1.07
CA THR A 108 6.91 -15.08 0.15
C THR A 108 7.14 -13.72 0.79
N ALA A 109 8.29 -13.56 1.46
CA ALA A 109 8.61 -12.38 2.26
C ALA A 109 8.47 -11.04 1.52
N ALA A 110 8.80 -11.00 0.22
CA ALA A 110 8.62 -9.81 -0.62
C ALA A 110 7.13 -9.42 -0.74
N VAL A 111 6.28 -10.37 -1.12
CA VAL A 111 4.83 -10.16 -1.29
C VAL A 111 4.16 -9.81 0.06
N ALA A 112 4.59 -10.44 1.15
CA ALA A 112 4.11 -10.09 2.49
C ALA A 112 4.48 -8.66 2.90
N GLY A 113 5.70 -8.21 2.54
CA GLY A 113 6.12 -6.82 2.74
C GLY A 113 5.27 -5.83 1.95
N ASP A 114 4.94 -6.18 0.70
CA ASP A 114 4.10 -5.36 -0.18
C ASP A 114 2.67 -5.22 0.37
N VAL A 115 2.07 -6.32 0.85
CA VAL A 115 0.75 -6.28 1.52
C VAL A 115 0.78 -5.34 2.73
N ALA A 116 1.82 -5.41 3.56
CA ALA A 116 1.95 -4.55 4.74
C ALA A 116 2.09 -3.07 4.36
N ALA A 117 2.90 -2.74 3.36
CA ALA A 117 3.06 -1.36 2.88
C ALA A 117 1.75 -0.77 2.33
N ILE A 118 0.97 -1.60 1.63
CA ILE A 118 -0.36 -1.22 1.13
C ILE A 118 -1.35 -1.02 2.30
N GLN A 119 -1.34 -1.87 3.33
CA GLN A 119 -2.18 -1.70 4.52
C GLN A 119 -1.88 -0.39 5.27
N ASP A 120 -0.60 -0.06 5.43
CA ASP A 120 -0.16 1.19 6.06
C ASP A 120 -0.63 2.41 5.25
N SER A 121 -0.49 2.35 3.93
CA SER A 121 -0.94 3.41 3.02
C SER A 121 -2.45 3.59 3.03
N VAL A 122 -3.22 2.49 3.00
CA VAL A 122 -4.69 2.53 3.12
C VAL A 122 -5.11 3.15 4.47
N THR A 123 -4.42 2.80 5.56
CA THR A 123 -4.70 3.35 6.89
C THR A 123 -4.39 4.83 7.00
N SER A 124 -3.40 5.32 6.26
CA SER A 124 -3.02 6.74 6.23
C SER A 124 -3.95 7.57 5.34
N LEU A 125 -4.40 7.03 4.21
CA LEU A 125 -5.10 7.81 3.16
C LEU A 125 -6.65 7.78 3.25
N PHE A 126 -7.22 6.77 3.94
CA PHE A 126 -8.66 6.55 4.09
C PHE A 126 -9.03 6.26 5.54
#